data_AF-A0A7C7VZV3-F1
#
_entry.id   AF-A0A7C7VZV3-F1
#
_cell.length_a   1.000
_cell.length_b   1.000
_cell.length_c   1.000
_cell.angle_alpha   90.00
_cell.angle_beta   90.00
_cell.angle_gamma   90.00
#
_symmetry.space_group_name_H-M   'P 1'
#
loop_
_entity.id
_entity.type
_entity.pdbx_description
1 polymer ?
#
loop_
_entity_poly.entity_id
_entity_poly.type
_entity_poly.pdbx_seq_one_letter_code
_entity_poly.pdbx_strand_id
1 'polypeptide(L)'
;MAAVAAHKDDFEDLGVQVLSVSTDSRFTHKIWQEEELSKMVDGGFPFPMLSDQGGRIGKLYGVYDEEGGVDIRGRFLIDPDFNIRAMEVLTPEVGRKVEEVIRQIKAFQHVMETGEVTPAGWEPGKTTLTPGPDLAGKVWKVWKVDEK
;
A
#
# COMPACT_ATOMS: atom_id res chain seq x y z
N MET A 1 9.49 -0.66 -7.37
CA MET A 1 9.10 0.71 -7.73
C MET A 1 8.52 0.79 -9.14
N ALA A 2 9.17 0.21 -10.16
CA ALA A 2 8.63 0.16 -11.52
C ALA A 2 7.18 -0.40 -11.60
N ALA A 3 6.89 -1.50 -10.90
CA ALA A 3 5.52 -2.02 -10.84
C ALA A 3 4.50 -1.02 -10.26
N VAL A 4 4.87 -0.25 -9.23
CA VAL A 4 4.00 0.79 -8.65
C VAL A 4 3.83 1.96 -9.63
N ALA A 5 4.90 2.34 -10.34
CA ALA A 5 4.84 3.38 -11.37
C ALA A 5 3.92 2.99 -12.55
N ALA A 6 3.88 1.71 -12.94
CA ALA A 6 3.01 1.23 -13.99
C ALA A 6 1.50 1.36 -13.65
N HIS A 7 1.17 1.45 -12.35
CA HIS A 7 -0.18 1.68 -11.84
C HIS A 7 -0.44 3.14 -11.45
N LYS A 8 0.32 4.10 -12.01
CA LYS A 8 0.17 5.53 -11.73
C LYS A 8 -1.27 5.99 -11.82
N ASP A 9 -1.92 5.68 -12.94
CA ASP A 9 -3.27 6.15 -13.23
C ASP A 9 -4.31 5.52 -12.28
N ASP A 10 -4.11 4.26 -11.86
CA ASP A 10 -4.96 3.64 -10.83
C ASP A 10 -4.89 4.40 -9.49
N PHE A 11 -3.70 4.85 -9.08
CA PHE A 11 -3.55 5.61 -7.83
C PHE A 11 -4.13 7.03 -7.98
N GLU A 12 -3.97 7.67 -9.13
CA GLU A 12 -4.55 8.99 -9.42
C GLU A 12 -6.08 8.94 -9.44
N ASP A 13 -6.68 7.96 -10.10
CA ASP A 13 -8.13 7.76 -10.16
C ASP A 13 -8.74 7.48 -8.78
N LEU A 14 -7.97 6.84 -7.89
CA LEU A 14 -8.37 6.59 -6.50
C LEU A 14 -8.10 7.81 -5.59
N GLY A 15 -7.52 8.89 -6.09
CA GLY A 15 -7.18 10.06 -5.28
C GLY A 15 -6.13 9.77 -4.20
N VAL A 16 -5.20 8.84 -4.47
CA VAL A 16 -4.16 8.40 -3.52
C VAL A 16 -2.79 8.95 -3.89
N GLN A 17 -2.12 9.56 -2.91
CA GLN A 17 -0.71 9.92 -3.04
C GLN A 17 0.17 8.72 -2.66
N VAL A 18 1.11 8.36 -3.54
CA VAL A 18 2.17 7.39 -3.24
C VAL A 18 3.43 8.14 -2.83
N LEU A 19 4.11 7.66 -1.79
CA LEU A 19 5.41 8.12 -1.35
C LEU A 19 6.34 6.91 -1.23
N SER A 20 7.53 7.01 -1.81
CA SER A 20 8.60 6.01 -1.58
C SER A 20 9.62 6.59 -0.62
N VAL A 21 10.16 5.75 0.26
CA VAL A 21 11.12 6.16 1.29
C VAL A 21 12.24 5.12 1.33
N SER A 22 13.48 5.58 1.43
CA SER A 22 14.62 4.75 1.79
C SER A 22 15.69 5.58 2.50
N THR A 23 16.70 4.91 3.03
CA THR A 23 17.85 5.53 3.71
C THR A 23 18.83 6.20 2.74
N ASP A 24 18.62 6.06 1.43
CA ASP A 24 19.43 6.67 0.39
C ASP A 24 19.30 8.20 0.38
N SER A 25 20.31 8.86 -0.18
CA SER A 25 20.27 10.30 -0.40
C SER A 25 19.36 10.67 -1.58
N ARG A 26 18.83 11.90 -1.58
CA ARG A 26 18.13 12.45 -2.76
C ARG A 26 18.99 12.46 -4.05
N PHE A 27 20.32 12.47 -3.91
CA PHE A 27 21.22 12.40 -5.07
C PHE A 27 21.25 10.98 -5.66
N THR A 28 21.26 9.96 -4.80
CA THR A 28 21.10 8.55 -5.20
C THR A 28 19.77 8.37 -5.92
N HIS A 29 18.67 8.91 -5.36
CA HIS A 29 17.35 8.86 -5.98
C HIS A 29 17.32 9.50 -7.36
N LYS A 30 17.97 10.66 -7.53
CA LYS A 30 18.08 11.32 -8.85
C LYS A 30 18.79 10.44 -9.87
N ILE A 31 19.95 9.88 -9.51
CA ILE A 31 20.69 9.00 -10.42
C ILE A 31 19.89 7.74 -10.72
N TRP A 32 19.21 7.16 -9.73
CA TRP A 32 18.37 5.98 -9.94
C TRP A 32 17.19 6.26 -10.88
N GLN A 33 16.57 7.44 -10.74
CA GLN A 33 15.54 7.92 -11.66
C GLN A 33 16.07 8.05 -13.09
N GLU A 34 17.19 8.74 -13.25
CA GLU A 34 17.78 9.04 -14.57
C GLU A 34 18.33 7.79 -15.27
N GLU A 35 18.97 6.89 -14.52
CA GLU A 35 19.75 5.80 -15.08
C GLU A 35 19.06 4.43 -15.10
N GLU A 36 18.04 4.20 -14.28
CA GLU A 36 17.36 2.89 -14.22
C GLU A 36 15.85 3.03 -14.41
N LEU A 37 15.17 3.81 -13.57
CA LEU A 37 13.70 3.86 -13.56
C LEU A 37 13.14 4.41 -14.88
N SER A 38 13.78 5.43 -15.46
CA SER A 38 13.45 6.00 -16.77
C SER A 38 13.53 5.00 -17.94
N LYS A 39 14.32 3.93 -17.78
CA LYS A 39 14.50 2.86 -18.78
C LYS A 39 13.56 1.68 -18.54
N MET A 40 13.01 1.56 -17.32
CA MET A 40 12.08 0.50 -16.95
C MET A 40 10.61 0.88 -17.18
N VAL A 41 10.27 2.16 -16.99
CA VAL A 41 8.92 2.71 -17.15
C VAL A 41 9.05 4.04 -17.86
N ASP A 42 8.21 4.28 -18.87
CA ASP A 42 8.21 5.55 -19.59
C ASP A 42 7.93 6.72 -18.61
N GLY A 43 8.73 7.77 -18.67
CA GLY A 43 8.70 8.87 -17.69
C GLY A 43 9.31 8.56 -16.31
N GLY A 44 9.77 7.32 -16.06
CA GLY A 44 10.39 6.89 -14.81
C GLY A 44 9.41 6.70 -13.65
N PHE A 45 9.90 6.80 -12.40
CA PHE A 45 9.03 6.72 -11.23
C PHE A 45 8.33 8.08 -11.01
N PRO A 46 6.99 8.13 -11.05
CA PRO A 46 6.25 9.40 -11.10
C PRO A 46 5.97 10.01 -9.72
N PHE A 47 6.33 9.31 -8.65
CA PHE A 47 5.99 9.71 -7.29
C PHE A 47 7.20 10.26 -6.53
N PRO A 48 7.00 11.07 -5.48
CA PRO A 48 8.08 11.54 -4.62
C PRO A 48 8.91 10.39 -4.03
N MET A 49 10.23 10.54 -4.09
CA MET A 49 11.20 9.68 -3.42
C MET A 49 11.83 10.44 -2.24
N LEU A 50 11.43 10.05 -1.04
CA LEU A 50 11.89 10.65 0.21
C LEU A 50 13.20 9.99 0.62
N SER A 51 14.05 10.81 1.23
CA SER A 51 15.34 10.42 1.77
C SER A 51 15.25 10.43 3.30
N ASP A 52 15.43 9.26 3.91
CA ASP A 52 15.48 9.06 5.36
C ASP A 52 16.91 8.74 5.81
N GLN A 53 17.86 9.62 5.47
CA GLN A 53 19.25 9.45 5.90
C GLN A 53 19.31 9.37 7.44
N GLY A 54 19.78 8.23 7.96
CA GLY A 54 19.81 7.94 9.39
C GLY A 54 18.62 7.14 9.92
N GLY A 55 17.67 6.74 9.07
CA GLY A 55 16.64 5.75 9.39
C GLY A 55 15.60 6.21 10.40
N ARG A 56 15.35 7.52 10.54
CA ARG A 56 14.48 8.04 11.61
C ARG A 56 13.02 7.72 11.34
N ILE A 57 12.60 7.82 10.07
CA ILE A 57 11.26 7.44 9.63
C ILE A 57 11.13 5.91 9.73
N GLY A 58 12.11 5.16 9.23
CA GLY A 58 12.13 3.70 9.32
C GLY A 58 11.98 3.18 10.76
N LYS A 59 12.72 3.76 11.71
CA LYS A 59 12.62 3.44 13.15
C LYS A 59 11.24 3.75 13.70
N LEU A 60 10.67 4.91 13.35
CA LEU A 60 9.33 5.30 13.79
C LEU A 60 8.25 4.32 13.30
N TYR A 61 8.40 3.83 12.07
CA TYR A 61 7.49 2.87 11.46
C TYR A 61 7.84 1.40 11.76
N GLY A 62 8.89 1.15 12.55
CA GLY A 62 9.30 -0.19 12.98
C GLY A 62 9.89 -1.06 11.87
N VAL A 63 10.46 -0.45 10.83
CA VAL A 63 11.00 -1.15 9.65
C VAL A 63 12.48 -0.86 9.39
N TYR A 64 13.17 -0.17 10.29
CA TYR A 64 14.61 0.05 10.15
C TYR A 64 15.41 -1.12 10.73
N ASP A 65 16.31 -1.67 9.93
CA ASP A 65 17.34 -2.62 10.34
C ASP A 65 18.59 -1.86 10.78
N GLU A 66 18.86 -1.87 12.09
CA GLU A 66 20.02 -1.19 12.69
C GLU A 66 21.35 -1.82 12.27
N GLU A 67 21.39 -3.12 12.02
CA GLU A 67 22.61 -3.82 11.61
C GLU A 67 22.89 -3.56 10.12
N GLY A 68 21.86 -3.62 9.29
CA GLY A 68 21.96 -3.35 7.85
C GLY A 68 22.04 -1.88 7.48
N GLY A 69 21.59 -0.96 8.35
CA GLY A 69 21.52 0.47 8.05
C GLY A 69 20.48 0.84 6.99
N VAL A 70 19.44 0.02 6.83
CA VAL A 70 18.44 0.11 5.76
C VAL A 70 17.04 -0.14 6.28
N ASP A 71 16.03 0.31 5.54
CA ASP A 71 14.65 -0.08 5.80
C ASP A 71 14.35 -1.46 5.17
N ILE A 72 13.75 -2.37 5.94
CA ILE A 72 13.11 -3.57 5.39
C ILE A 72 11.83 -3.18 4.62
N ARG A 73 11.21 -4.11 3.90
CA ARG A 73 10.10 -3.79 2.97
C ARG A 73 8.78 -3.52 3.70
N GLY A 74 8.65 -2.33 4.28
CA GLY A 74 7.43 -1.79 4.87
C GLY A 74 6.54 -1.06 3.88
N ARG A 75 5.22 -1.25 3.98
CA ARG A 75 4.19 -0.45 3.30
C ARG A 75 3.11 -0.10 4.32
N PHE A 76 2.69 1.15 4.31
CA PHE A 76 1.64 1.68 5.19
C PHE A 76 0.57 2.37 4.35
N LEU A 77 -0.69 2.07 4.62
CA LEU A 77 -1.84 2.77 4.07
C LEU A 77 -2.37 3.71 5.14
N ILE A 78 -2.37 5.01 4.84
CA ILE A 78 -2.74 6.08 5.76
C ILE A 78 -3.98 6.78 5.18
N ASP A 79 -5.00 6.96 6.00
CA ASP A 79 -6.25 7.63 5.58
C ASP A 79 -6.16 9.16 5.68
N PRO A 80 -7.18 9.90 5.21
CA PRO A 80 -7.20 11.37 5.29
C PRO A 80 -7.16 11.95 6.72
N ASP A 81 -7.51 11.16 7.73
CA ASP A 81 -7.43 11.52 9.15
C ASP A 81 -6.07 11.15 9.77
N PHE A 82 -5.10 10.76 8.94
CA PHE A 82 -3.74 10.33 9.30
C PHE A 82 -3.67 9.06 10.16
N ASN A 83 -4.69 8.21 10.10
CA ASN A 83 -4.68 6.91 10.75
C ASN A 83 -4.10 5.85 9.81
N ILE A 84 -3.20 5.00 10.34
CA ILE A 84 -2.74 3.82 9.63
C ILE A 84 -3.87 2.79 9.57
N ARG A 85 -4.38 2.52 8.38
CA ARG A 85 -5.45 1.55 8.11
C ARG A 85 -4.93 0.15 7.83
N ALA A 86 -3.77 0.04 7.21
CA ALA A 86 -3.11 -1.22 6.95
C ALA A 86 -1.59 -1.05 6.93
N MET A 87 -0.89 -2.11 7.32
CA MET A 87 0.55 -2.21 7.15
C MET A 87 0.92 -3.61 6.64
N GLU A 88 2.00 -3.68 5.87
CA GLU A 88 2.62 -4.93 5.43
C GLU A 88 4.13 -4.79 5.56
N VAL A 89 4.75 -5.80 6.17
CA VAL A 89 6.21 -5.87 6.34
C VAL A 89 6.67 -7.21 5.78
N LEU A 90 7.50 -7.15 4.74
CA LEU A 90 8.14 -8.31 4.14
C LEU A 90 9.65 -8.23 4.33
N THR A 91 10.27 -9.40 4.47
CA THR A 91 11.72 -9.53 4.38
C THR A 91 12.20 -9.21 2.95
N PRO A 92 13.48 -8.86 2.75
CA PRO A 92 13.98 -8.33 1.47
C PRO A 92 13.80 -9.24 0.25
N GLU A 93 13.70 -10.55 0.44
CA GLU A 93 13.66 -11.56 -0.62
C GLU A 93 12.30 -11.69 -1.33
N VAL A 94 11.20 -11.20 -0.73
CA VAL A 94 9.87 -11.26 -1.35
C VAL A 94 9.37 -9.87 -1.73
N GLY A 95 8.95 -9.72 -2.99
CA GLY A 95 8.30 -8.51 -3.48
C GLY A 95 6.84 -8.40 -3.04
N ARG A 96 6.37 -7.16 -2.86
CA ARG A 96 4.95 -6.86 -2.55
C ARG A 96 4.09 -6.95 -3.80
N LYS A 97 2.80 -7.24 -3.62
CA LYS A 97 1.80 -7.28 -4.71
C LYS A 97 1.05 -5.95 -4.80
N VAL A 98 1.17 -5.24 -5.93
CA VAL A 98 0.59 -3.89 -6.10
C VAL A 98 -0.94 -3.95 -6.12
N GLU A 99 -1.50 -4.98 -6.75
CA GLU A 99 -2.95 -5.17 -6.87
C GLU A 99 -3.60 -5.36 -5.51
N GLU A 100 -2.91 -5.95 -4.54
CA GLU A 100 -3.43 -6.07 -3.16
C GLU A 100 -3.50 -4.70 -2.47
N VAL A 101 -2.54 -3.81 -2.75
CA VAL A 101 -2.60 -2.43 -2.23
C VAL A 101 -3.80 -1.70 -2.82
N ILE A 102 -3.99 -1.79 -4.14
CA ILE A 102 -5.13 -1.20 -4.85
C ILE A 102 -6.46 -1.76 -4.31
N ARG A 103 -6.55 -3.07 -4.11
CA ARG A 103 -7.73 -3.72 -3.52
C ARG A 103 -8.04 -3.19 -2.13
N GLN A 104 -7.02 -3.05 -1.28
CA GLN A 104 -7.18 -2.51 0.07
C GLN A 104 -7.62 -1.04 0.05
N ILE A 105 -7.06 -0.20 -0.83
CA ILE A 105 -7.49 1.19 -1.00
C ILE A 105 -8.99 1.25 -1.31
N LYS A 106 -9.44 0.52 -2.33
CA LYS A 106 -10.85 0.46 -2.74
C LYS A 106 -11.75 -0.03 -1.60
N ALA A 107 -11.29 -1.04 -0.85
CA ALA A 107 -12.02 -1.58 0.29
C ALA A 107 -12.18 -0.55 1.42
N PHE A 108 -11.11 0.16 1.79
CA PHE A 108 -11.20 1.19 2.83
C PHE A 108 -12.02 2.40 2.39
N GLN A 109 -11.94 2.81 1.12
CA GLN A 109 -12.79 3.87 0.58
C GLN A 109 -14.27 3.48 0.66
N HIS A 110 -14.63 2.25 0.27
CA HIS A 110 -16.00 1.74 0.42
C HIS A 110 -16.48 1.76 1.88
N VAL A 111 -15.64 1.29 2.81
CA VAL A 111 -15.95 1.28 4.25
C VAL A 111 -16.19 2.70 4.77
N MET A 112 -15.37 3.66 4.35
CA MET A 112 -15.50 5.07 4.77
C MET A 112 -16.76 5.73 4.19
N GLU A 113 -17.14 5.40 2.95
CA GLU A 113 -18.30 5.98 2.28
C GLU A 113 -19.63 5.40 2.82
N THR A 114 -19.67 4.09 3.08
CA THR A 114 -20.93 3.38 3.34
C THR A 114 -21.14 2.95 4.79
N GLY A 115 -20.05 2.83 5.57
CA GLY A 115 -20.07 2.20 6.90
C GLY A 115 -20.22 0.67 6.88
N GLU A 116 -20.27 0.05 5.70
CA GLU A 116 -20.23 -1.40 5.55
C GLU A 116 -18.82 -1.95 5.76
N VAL A 117 -18.68 -3.26 5.98
CA VAL A 117 -17.39 -3.94 6.05
C VAL A 117 -17.21 -4.93 4.91
N THR A 118 -15.95 -5.08 4.49
CA THR A 118 -15.55 -5.87 3.33
C THR A 118 -15.00 -7.23 3.78
N PRO A 119 -15.60 -8.36 3.34
CA PRO A 119 -15.11 -9.70 3.65
C PRO A 119 -13.71 -10.00 3.08
N ALA A 120 -13.17 -11.16 3.45
CA ALA A 120 -11.89 -11.64 2.93
C ALA A 120 -11.90 -11.71 1.39
N GLY A 121 -10.88 -11.13 0.75
CA GLY A 121 -10.76 -11.11 -0.71
C GLY A 121 -11.77 -10.23 -1.43
N TRP A 122 -12.49 -9.36 -0.71
CA TRP A 122 -13.46 -8.46 -1.32
C TRP A 122 -12.83 -7.55 -2.39
N GLU A 123 -13.58 -7.34 -3.46
CA GLU A 123 -13.32 -6.45 -4.57
C GLU A 123 -14.60 -5.67 -4.90
N PRO A 124 -14.51 -4.50 -5.57
CA PRO A 124 -15.69 -3.72 -5.94
C PRO A 124 -16.76 -4.56 -6.65
N GLY A 125 -18.02 -4.40 -6.22
CA GLY A 125 -19.16 -5.16 -6.73
C GLY A 125 -19.43 -6.48 -6.01
N LYS A 126 -18.50 -6.98 -5.18
CA LYS A 126 -18.74 -8.18 -4.35
C LYS A 126 -19.54 -7.84 -3.09
N THR A 127 -20.15 -8.87 -2.51
CA THR A 127 -20.98 -8.77 -1.30
C THR A 127 -20.21 -8.17 -0.12
N THR A 128 -20.82 -7.17 0.51
CA THR A 128 -20.37 -6.52 1.75
C THR A 128 -21.24 -6.95 2.93
N LEU A 129 -20.90 -6.52 4.14
CA LEU A 129 -21.63 -6.82 5.37
C LEU A 129 -21.98 -5.53 6.10
N THR A 130 -23.22 -5.39 6.55
CA THR A 130 -23.62 -4.31 7.46
C THR A 130 -23.36 -4.74 8.91
N PRO A 131 -22.44 -4.08 9.66
CA PRO A 131 -22.12 -4.49 11.03
C PRO A 131 -23.33 -4.47 11.95
N GLY A 132 -23.51 -5.52 12.74
CA GLY A 132 -24.60 -5.61 13.72
C GLY A 132 -24.60 -6.92 14.50
N PRO A 133 -25.28 -6.97 15.67
CA PRO A 133 -25.32 -8.16 16.52
C PRO A 133 -25.94 -9.38 15.81
N ASP A 134 -26.83 -9.15 14.84
CA ASP A 134 -27.47 -10.22 14.08
C ASP A 134 -26.50 -10.99 13.17
N LEU A 135 -25.38 -10.39 12.78
CA LEU A 135 -24.34 -11.05 11.98
C LEU A 135 -23.33 -11.83 12.83
N ALA A 136 -23.30 -11.66 14.15
CA ALA A 136 -22.36 -12.37 15.02
C ALA A 136 -22.53 -13.90 14.88
N GLY A 137 -21.48 -14.58 14.38
CA GLY A 137 -21.52 -16.02 14.08
C GLY A 137 -22.41 -16.44 12.90
N LYS A 138 -22.98 -15.48 12.16
CA LYS A 138 -23.96 -15.71 11.08
C LYS A 138 -23.54 -15.10 9.74
N VAL A 139 -22.30 -14.66 9.60
CA VAL A 139 -21.73 -14.12 8.34
C VAL A 139 -21.95 -15.06 7.16
N TRP A 140 -21.91 -16.38 7.37
CA TRP A 140 -22.16 -17.41 6.36
C TRP A 140 -23.53 -17.32 5.65
N LYS A 141 -24.50 -16.63 6.26
CA LYS A 141 -25.81 -16.38 5.65
C LYS A 141 -25.76 -15.37 4.51
N VAL A 142 -24.75 -14.50 4.52
CA VAL A 142 -24.60 -13.39 3.57
C VAL A 142 -23.36 -13.60 2.68
N TRP A 143 -22.25 -14.07 3.24
CA TRP A 143 -21.00 -14.27 2.53
C TRP A 143 -20.57 -15.74 2.52
N LYS A 144 -20.05 -16.21 1.39
CA LYS A 144 -19.54 -17.58 1.20
C LYS A 144 -18.11 -17.53 0.69
N VAL A 145 -17.34 -18.59 0.96
CA VAL A 145 -15.89 -18.65 0.69
C VAL A 145 -15.56 -18.81 -0.81
N ASP A 146 -16.54 -19.07 -1.67
CA ASP A 146 -16.29 -19.40 -3.08
C ASP A 146 -16.97 -18.42 -4.05
N GLU A 147 -16.17 -17.50 -4.59
CA GLU A 147 -16.30 -17.01 -5.97
C GLU A 147 -14.88 -17.05 -6.57
N LYS A 148 -14.50 -18.22 -7.08
CA LYS A 148 -13.33 -18.37 -7.97
C LYS A 148 -13.62 -17.75 -9.32
#